data_AF-A0A1M7YBD1-F1
#
_entry.id   AF-A0A1M7YBD1-F1
#
_cell.length_a   1.000
_cell.length_b   1.000
_cell.length_c   1.000
_cell.angle_alpha   90.00
_cell.angle_beta   90.00
_cell.angle_gamma   90.00
#
_symmetry.space_group_name_H-M   'P 1'
#
loop_
_entity.id
_entity.type
_entity.pdbx_description
1 polymer ?
#
loop_
_entity_poly.entity_id
_entity_poly.type
_entity_poly.pdbx_seq_one_letter_code
_entity_poly.pdbx_strand_id
1 'polypeptide(L)'
;MRRSYHAVQYDDTEQHESILGIVILLLHPFVIVFPRYYEHGLDPGGAFVIMVTTLTSTGVVLGLISWLLLLTLGLTTFFRKNFLIRYVTWQRLHRILALSFLITASWHAIDLGRHTGIGMSMLLVLFGCCGMIIFFNRTRS
;
A
#
# COMPACT_ATOMS: atom_id res chain seq x y z
N MET A 1 -34.64 -12.39 -17.41
CA MET A 1 -33.28 -11.83 -17.51
C MET A 1 -32.40 -12.37 -16.38
N ARG A 2 -31.76 -13.54 -16.58
CA ARG A 2 -30.68 -14.02 -15.72
C ARG A 2 -29.39 -13.43 -16.28
N ARG A 3 -28.85 -12.40 -15.62
CA ARG A 3 -27.48 -11.96 -15.89
C ARG A 3 -26.57 -13.09 -15.43
N SER A 4 -26.05 -13.84 -16.39
CA SER A 4 -25.05 -14.87 -16.20
C SER A 4 -23.98 -14.32 -15.28
N TYR A 5 -23.82 -14.95 -14.11
CA TYR A 5 -22.67 -14.78 -13.24
C TYR A 5 -21.45 -15.39 -13.97
N HIS A 6 -21.04 -14.78 -15.08
CA HIS A 6 -19.64 -14.81 -15.43
C HIS A 6 -18.98 -14.07 -14.28
N ALA A 7 -18.46 -14.85 -13.33
CA ALA A 7 -17.32 -14.44 -12.57
C ALA A 7 -16.40 -13.75 -13.58
N VAL A 8 -16.28 -12.42 -13.47
CA VAL A 8 -15.21 -11.69 -14.12
C VAL A 8 -13.99 -12.45 -13.68
N GLN A 9 -13.46 -13.24 -14.62
CA GLN A 9 -12.28 -14.04 -14.45
C GLN A 9 -11.25 -13.00 -14.04
N TYR A 10 -10.92 -12.99 -12.75
CA TYR A 10 -9.86 -12.15 -12.24
C TYR A 10 -8.64 -12.60 -13.03
N ASP A 11 -8.26 -11.79 -14.01
CA ASP A 11 -7.20 -12.15 -14.94
C ASP A 11 -5.97 -12.37 -14.07
N ASP A 12 -5.42 -13.59 -14.11
CA ASP A 12 -4.30 -13.98 -13.24
C ASP A 12 -3.11 -13.01 -13.45
N THR A 13 -3.05 -12.32 -14.60
CA THR A 13 -2.09 -11.25 -14.90
C THR A 13 -2.24 -10.02 -13.98
N GLU A 14 -3.44 -9.45 -13.81
CA GLU A 14 -3.68 -8.30 -12.91
C GLU A 14 -3.40 -8.68 -11.44
N GLN A 15 -3.63 -9.95 -11.07
CA GLN A 15 -3.24 -10.47 -9.76
C GLN A 15 -1.73 -10.42 -9.57
N HIS A 16 -0.97 -10.89 -10.56
CA HIS A 16 0.48 -10.96 -10.45
C HIS A 16 1.12 -9.57 -10.38
N GLU A 17 0.65 -8.62 -11.19
CA GLU A 17 1.16 -7.24 -11.17
C GLU A 17 0.92 -6.55 -9.81
N SER A 18 -0.29 -6.71 -9.25
CA SER A 18 -0.60 -6.12 -7.93
C SER A 18 0.24 -6.74 -6.81
N ILE A 19 0.49 -8.05 -6.84
CA ILE A 19 1.34 -8.72 -5.85
C ILE A 19 2.79 -8.22 -5.94
N LEU A 20 3.33 -8.03 -7.14
CA LEU A 20 4.68 -7.49 -7.32
C LEU A 20 4.82 -6.10 -6.71
N GLY A 21 3.88 -5.20 -6.98
CA GLY A 21 3.86 -3.86 -6.39
C GLY A 21 3.79 -3.90 -4.86
N ILE A 22 2.94 -4.78 -4.31
CA ILE A 22 2.82 -4.99 -2.87
C ILE A 22 4.12 -5.52 -2.26
N VAL A 23 4.79 -6.48 -2.89
CA VAL A 23 6.06 -7.03 -2.38
C VAL A 23 7.15 -5.96 -2.36
N ILE A 24 7.30 -5.19 -3.44
CA ILE A 24 8.28 -4.10 -3.51
C ILE A 24 8.02 -3.09 -2.39
N LEU A 25 6.76 -2.69 -2.22
CA LEU A 25 6.38 -1.75 -1.18
C LEU A 25 6.47 -2.36 0.22
N LEU A 26 6.27 -3.66 0.42
CA LEU A 26 6.48 -4.28 1.75
C LEU A 26 7.96 -4.32 2.12
N LEU A 27 8.85 -4.46 1.14
CA LEU A 27 10.29 -4.47 1.33
C LEU A 27 10.89 -3.08 1.55
N HIS A 28 10.14 -2.00 1.29
CA HIS A 28 10.65 -0.63 1.40
C HIS A 28 11.34 -0.30 2.74
N PRO A 29 10.86 -0.73 3.93
CA PRO A 29 11.52 -0.37 5.18
C PRO A 29 12.91 -1.00 5.27
N PHE A 30 13.11 -2.19 4.70
CA PHE A 30 14.40 -2.86 4.65
C PHE A 30 15.37 -2.13 3.72
N VAL A 31 14.88 -1.62 2.59
CA VAL A 31 15.67 -0.80 1.66
C VAL A 31 16.13 0.51 2.32
N ILE A 32 15.32 1.09 3.23
CA ILE A 32 15.69 2.29 3.98
C ILE A 32 16.70 1.97 5.10
N VAL A 33 16.56 0.81 5.76
CA VAL A 33 17.46 0.39 6.85
C VAL A 33 18.84 -0.01 6.32
N PHE A 34 18.92 -0.59 5.12
CA PHE A 34 20.16 -1.14 4.57
C PHE A 34 21.30 -0.11 4.40
N PRO A 35 21.10 1.11 3.85
CA PRO A 35 22.14 2.14 3.81
C PRO A 35 22.62 2.58 5.19
N ARG A 36 21.72 2.62 6.19
CA ARG A 36 22.05 3.07 7.56
C ARG A 36 23.03 2.13 8.27
N TYR A 37 23.06 0.86 7.89
CA TYR A 37 24.05 -0.10 8.37
C TYR A 37 25.48 0.38 8.06
N TYR A 38 25.72 0.88 6.84
CA TYR A 38 27.03 1.33 6.39
C TYR A 38 27.42 2.70 6.96
N GLU A 39 26.45 3.56 7.27
CA GLU A 39 26.70 4.92 7.76
C GLU A 39 26.99 4.98 9.28
N HIS A 40 26.36 4.12 10.07
CA HIS A 40 26.41 4.23 11.54
C HIS A 40 26.91 2.96 12.27
N GLY A 41 27.24 1.89 11.55
CA GLY A 41 27.73 0.64 12.15
C GLY A 41 26.71 -0.08 13.05
N LEU A 42 25.44 0.34 13.00
CA LEU A 42 24.34 -0.29 13.74
C LEU A 42 23.89 -1.54 13.00
N ASP A 43 23.75 -2.65 13.73
CA ASP A 43 23.17 -3.89 13.20
C ASP A 43 21.82 -3.62 12.48
N PRO A 44 21.58 -4.15 11.26
CA PRO A 44 20.37 -3.86 10.49
C PRO A 44 19.09 -4.29 11.21
N GLY A 45 19.16 -5.39 11.97
CA GLY A 45 18.05 -5.87 12.78
C GLY A 45 17.73 -4.90 13.91
N GLY A 46 18.75 -4.45 14.63
CA GLY A 46 18.61 -3.42 15.67
C GLY A 46 18.01 -2.11 15.12
N ALA A 47 18.50 -1.64 13.97
CA ALA A 47 18.00 -0.44 13.32
C ALA A 47 16.52 -0.58 12.88
N PHE A 48 16.13 -1.76 12.37
CA PHE A 48 14.73 -2.04 12.05
C PHE A 48 13.85 -2.03 13.30
N VAL A 49 14.27 -2.68 14.39
CA VAL A 49 13.53 -2.71 15.66
C VAL A 49 13.33 -1.29 16.20
N ILE A 50 14.38 -0.48 16.21
CA ILE A 50 14.30 0.92 16.63
C ILE A 50 13.30 1.67 15.74
N MET A 51 13.37 1.51 14.42
CA MET A 51 12.47 2.18 13.49
C MET A 51 10.99 1.83 13.74
N VAL A 52 10.65 0.56 14.02
CA VAL A 52 9.26 0.15 14.25
C VAL A 52 8.76 0.43 15.67
N THR A 53 9.66 0.62 16.64
CA THR A 53 9.29 0.91 18.05
C THR A 53 9.34 2.39 18.40
N THR A 54 10.05 3.20 17.61
CA THR A 54 10.22 4.64 17.86
C THR A 54 9.07 5.42 17.22
N LEU A 55 7.96 5.54 17.94
CA LEU A 55 6.75 6.26 17.51
C LEU A 55 6.82 7.77 17.78
N THR A 56 7.95 8.40 17.44
CA THR A 56 8.24 9.79 17.81
C THR A 56 7.64 10.82 16.85
N SER A 57 7.31 10.43 15.62
CA SER A 57 6.67 11.32 14.65
C SER A 57 5.39 10.73 14.08
N THR A 58 4.45 11.62 13.75
CA THR A 58 3.19 11.26 13.08
C THR A 58 3.47 10.51 11.77
N GLY A 59 4.47 10.93 10.99
CA GLY A 59 4.88 10.24 9.79
C GLY A 59 5.31 8.80 10.02
N VAL A 60 6.05 8.48 11.09
CA VAL A 60 6.44 7.07 11.37
C VAL A 60 5.20 6.23 11.68
N VAL A 61 4.28 6.76 12.49
CA VAL A 61 3.02 6.09 12.83
C VAL A 61 2.17 5.83 11.58
N LEU A 62 2.04 6.82 10.69
CA LEU A 62 1.33 6.68 9.41
C LEU A 62 2.02 5.67 8.49
N GLY A 63 3.35 5.63 8.52
CA GLY A 63 4.15 4.62 7.82
C GLY A 63 3.80 3.21 8.27
N LEU A 64 3.79 2.96 9.58
CA LEU A 64 3.41 1.66 10.14
C LEU A 64 1.97 1.27 9.83
N ILE A 65 1.02 2.22 9.94
CA ILE A 65 -0.39 1.98 9.58
C ILE A 65 -0.49 1.62 8.09
N SER A 66 0.15 2.39 7.20
CA SER A 66 0.12 2.11 5.77
C SER A 66 0.79 0.77 5.42
N TRP A 67 1.86 0.39 6.12
CA TRP A 67 2.53 -0.89 5.94
C TRP A 67 1.65 -2.07 6.36
N LEU A 68 0.91 -1.96 7.46
CA LEU A 68 -0.07 -2.96 7.88
C LEU A 68 -1.27 -3.05 6.94
N LEU A 69 -1.76 -1.91 6.43
CA LEU A 69 -2.81 -1.88 5.42
C LEU A 69 -2.37 -2.56 4.13
N LEU A 70 -1.12 -2.31 3.69
CA LEU A 70 -0.52 -2.94 2.52
C LEU A 70 -0.39 -4.46 2.70
N LEU A 71 0.06 -4.91 3.87
CA LEU A 71 0.12 -6.33 4.21
C LEU A 71 -1.28 -6.96 4.14
N THR A 72 -2.29 -6.29 4.69
CA THR A 72 -3.68 -6.74 4.65
C THR A 72 -4.20 -6.82 3.22
N LEU A 73 -3.91 -5.82 2.37
CA LEU A 73 -4.24 -5.84 0.94
C LEU A 73 -3.63 -7.07 0.25
N GLY A 74 -2.33 -7.31 0.44
CA GLY A 74 -1.65 -8.49 -0.10
C GLY A 74 -2.26 -9.81 0.33
N LEU A 75 -2.54 -9.97 1.63
CA LEU A 75 -3.16 -11.18 2.17
C LEU A 75 -4.58 -11.37 1.61
N THR A 76 -5.39 -10.31 1.51
CA THR A 76 -6.75 -10.40 0.97
C THR A 76 -6.79 -10.72 -0.53
N THR A 77 -5.75 -10.35 -1.29
CA THR A 77 -5.58 -10.73 -2.70
C THR A 77 -5.08 -12.17 -2.82
N PHE A 78 -4.06 -12.55 -2.05
CA PHE A 78 -3.48 -13.90 -2.11
C PHE A 78 -4.48 -14.98 -1.68
N PHE A 79 -5.16 -14.79 -0.55
CA PHE A 79 -6.14 -15.73 -0.04
C PHE A 79 -7.53 -15.54 -0.64
N ARG A 80 -7.64 -14.81 -1.74
CA ARG A 80 -8.94 -14.51 -2.36
C ARG A 80 -9.78 -15.75 -2.62
N LYS A 81 -9.14 -16.82 -3.11
CA LYS A 81 -9.79 -18.10 -3.44
C LYS A 81 -10.18 -18.92 -2.19
N ASN A 82 -9.62 -18.61 -1.02
CA ASN A 82 -9.89 -19.31 0.24
C ASN A 82 -10.93 -18.62 1.13
N PHE A 83 -11.23 -17.33 0.90
CA PHE A 83 -12.24 -16.62 1.68
C PHE A 83 -13.66 -16.98 1.21
N LEU A 84 -14.50 -17.44 2.14
CA LEU A 84 -15.95 -17.68 1.93
C LEU A 84 -16.77 -16.38 1.83
N ILE A 85 -16.15 -15.27 1.44
CA ILE A 85 -16.79 -13.95 1.36
C ILE A 85 -17.28 -13.71 -0.07
N ARG A 86 -18.54 -13.26 -0.19
CA ARG A 86 -19.13 -12.88 -1.48
C ARG A 86 -18.25 -11.87 -2.21
N TYR A 87 -18.15 -12.02 -3.54
CA TYR A 87 -17.25 -11.19 -4.35
C TYR A 87 -17.47 -9.69 -4.19
N VAL A 88 -18.72 -9.26 -4.14
CA VAL A 88 -19.09 -7.85 -3.96
C VAL A 88 -18.58 -7.30 -2.62
N THR A 89 -18.64 -8.11 -1.56
CA THR A 89 -18.19 -7.70 -0.21
C THR A 89 -16.67 -7.61 -0.14
N TRP A 90 -15.96 -8.62 -0.65
CA TRP A 90 -14.50 -8.57 -0.74
C TRP A 90 -14.03 -7.38 -1.57
N GLN A 91 -14.68 -7.16 -2.72
CA GLN A 91 -14.33 -6.05 -3.60
C GLN A 91 -14.46 -4.73 -2.83
N ARG A 92 -15.61 -4.44 -2.21
CA ARG A 92 -15.82 -3.22 -1.41
C ARG A 92 -14.78 -3.04 -0.29
N LEU A 93 -14.50 -4.11 0.46
CA LEU A 93 -13.50 -4.09 1.53
C LEU A 93 -12.11 -3.77 0.99
N HIS A 94 -11.70 -4.45 -0.09
CA HIS A 94 -10.41 -4.23 -0.72
C HIS A 94 -10.28 -2.79 -1.26
N ARG A 95 -11.37 -2.21 -1.80
CA ARG A 95 -11.38 -0.80 -2.25
C ARG A 95 -11.18 0.18 -1.09
N ILE A 96 -11.86 -0.05 0.04
CA ILE A 96 -11.74 0.80 1.23
C ILE A 96 -10.31 0.73 1.78
N LEU A 97 -9.75 -0.47 1.89
CA LEU A 97 -8.36 -0.68 2.31
C LEU A 97 -7.37 0.03 1.38
N ALA A 98 -7.55 -0.06 0.07
CA ALA A 98 -6.69 0.59 -0.91
C ALA A 98 -6.74 2.12 -0.80
N LEU A 99 -7.92 2.69 -0.57
CA LEU A 99 -8.09 4.13 -0.38
C LEU A 99 -7.41 4.60 0.92
N SER A 100 -7.63 3.88 2.03
CA SER A 100 -6.97 4.17 3.30
C SER A 100 -5.45 4.07 3.21
N PHE A 101 -4.95 3.04 2.50
CA PHE A 101 -3.52 2.87 2.22
C PHE A 101 -2.97 4.08 1.44
N LEU A 102 -3.62 4.47 0.35
CA LEU A 102 -3.16 5.58 -0.49
C LEU A 102 -3.04 6.89 0.31
N ILE A 103 -4.04 7.21 1.12
CA ILE A 103 -4.07 8.43 1.93
C ILE A 103 -2.94 8.41 2.98
N THR A 104 -2.83 7.32 3.74
CA THR A 104 -1.84 7.20 4.82
C THR A 104 -0.41 7.14 4.28
N ALA A 105 -0.16 6.40 3.19
CA ALA A 105 1.15 6.31 2.56
C ALA A 105 1.59 7.64 1.93
N SER A 106 0.68 8.36 1.28
CA SER A 106 0.99 9.68 0.71
C SER A 106 1.34 10.69 1.80
N TRP A 107 0.57 10.70 2.89
CA TRP A 107 0.86 11.57 4.03
C TRP A 107 2.20 11.21 4.67
N HIS A 108 2.47 9.92 4.91
CA HIS A 108 3.75 9.44 5.41
C HIS A 108 4.93 9.94 4.56
N ALA A 109 4.83 9.86 3.23
CA ALA A 109 5.86 10.31 2.30
C ALA A 109 6.05 11.84 2.29
N ILE A 110 4.97 12.60 2.53
CA ILE A 110 5.03 14.06 2.65
C ILE A 110 5.70 14.48 3.96
N ASP A 111 5.38 13.81 5.07
CA ASP A 111 5.86 14.18 6.40
C ASP A 111 7.34 13.79 6.63
N LEU A 112 7.74 12.58 6.21
CA LEU A 112 9.08 12.05 6.45
C LEU A 112 10.05 12.19 5.26
N GLY A 113 9.56 12.58 4.09
CA GLY A 113 10.39 12.64 2.90
C GLY A 113 11.44 13.74 3.00
N ARG A 114 12.71 13.35 3.13
CA ARG A 114 13.87 14.27 3.23
C ARG A 114 14.02 15.22 2.04
N HIS A 115 13.41 14.88 0.90
CA HIS A 115 13.40 15.67 -0.33
C HIS A 115 11.99 16.07 -0.76
N THR A 116 10.98 15.90 0.10
CA THR A 116 9.60 16.24 -0.22
C THR A 116 9.37 17.74 0.01
N GLY A 117 9.85 18.55 -0.93
CA GLY A 117 9.48 19.97 -1.00
C GLY A 117 8.06 20.17 -1.53
N ILE A 118 7.57 21.41 -1.51
CA ILE A 118 6.22 21.77 -1.99
C ILE A 118 5.90 21.20 -3.38
N GLY A 119 6.84 21.28 -4.33
CA GLY A 119 6.64 20.75 -5.68
C GLY A 119 6.44 19.22 -5.70
N MET A 120 7.22 18.48 -4.91
CA MET A 120 7.08 17.02 -4.80
C MET A 120 5.78 16.65 -4.08
N SER A 121 5.39 17.37 -3.04
CA SER A 121 4.11 17.17 -2.35
C SER A 121 2.93 17.36 -3.30
N MET A 122 2.97 18.40 -4.15
CA MET A 122 1.94 18.61 -5.18
C MET A 122 1.87 17.44 -6.16
N LEU A 123 3.03 16.91 -6.61
CA LEU A 123 3.07 15.75 -7.49
C LEU A 123 2.49 14.50 -6.83
N LEU A 124 2.82 14.22 -5.56
CA LEU A 124 2.28 13.08 -4.82
C LEU A 124 0.75 13.18 -4.69
N VAL A 125 0.24 14.38 -4.36
CA VAL A 125 -1.21 14.63 -4.27
C VAL A 125 -1.88 14.47 -5.65
N LEU A 126 -1.28 15.01 -6.71
CA LEU A 126 -1.81 14.90 -8.07
C LEU A 126 -1.87 13.44 -8.54
N PHE A 127 -0.82 12.64 -8.33
CA PHE A 127 -0.83 11.22 -8.67
C PHE A 127 -1.84 10.44 -7.83
N GLY A 128 -1.96 10.73 -6.54
CA GLY A 128 -2.99 10.16 -5.68
C GLY A 128 -4.41 10.47 -6.21
N CYS A 129 -4.68 11.72 -6.56
CA CYS A 129 -5.96 12.15 -7.13
C CYS A 129 -6.23 11.50 -8.50
N CYS A 130 -5.25 11.47 -9.39
CA CYS A 130 -5.38 10.84 -10.71
C CYS A 130 -5.68 9.34 -10.57
N GLY A 131 -4.94 8.64 -9.71
CA GLY A 131 -5.16 7.23 -9.38
C GLY A 131 -6.58 6.98 -8.86
N MET A 132 -7.07 7.83 -7.94
CA MET A 132 -8.44 7.74 -7.44
C MET A 132 -9.48 7.94 -8.55
N ILE A 133 -9.31 8.93 -9.42
CA ILE A 133 -10.25 9.20 -10.53
C ILE A 133 -10.33 8.00 -11.47
N ILE A 134 -9.18 7.46 -11.89
CA ILE A 134 -9.14 6.27 -12.76
C ILE A 134 -9.82 5.09 -12.06
N PHE A 135 -9.51 4.88 -10.78
CA PHE A 135 -10.08 3.81 -9.98
C PHE A 135 -11.60 3.91 -9.92
N PHE A 136 -12.18 5.09 -9.62
CA PHE A 136 -13.63 5.30 -9.56
C PHE A 136 -14.30 5.18 -10.93
N ASN A 137 -13.69 5.69 -12.00
CA ASN A 137 -14.26 5.60 -13.35
C ASN A 137 -14.37 4.16 -13.84
N ARG A 138 -13.40 3.30 -13.52
CA ARG A 138 -13.45 1.86 -13.84
C ARG A 138 -14.60 1.12 -13.12
N THR A 139 -15.16 1.69 -12.04
CA THR A 139 -16.24 1.06 -11.27
C THR A 139 -17.65 1.24 -11.85
N ARG A 140 -17.82 2.12 -12.84
CA ARG A 140 -19.13 2.44 -13.45
C ARG A 140 -19.44 1.67 -14.75
N SER A 141 -18.50 0.87 -15.25
CA SER A 141 -18.68 -0.03 -16.40
C SER A 141 -19.07 -1.43 -15.96
#